data_AF-A0AAW7GFS1-F1
#
_entry.id   AF-A0AAW7GFS1-F1
#
_cell.length_a   1.000
_cell.length_b   1.000
_cell.length_c   1.000
_cell.angle_alpha   90.00
_cell.angle_beta   90.00
_cell.angle_gamma   90.00
#
_symmetry.space_group_name_H-M   'P 1'
#
loop_
_entity.id
_entity.type
_entity.pdbx_description
1 polymer ?
#
loop_
_entity_poly.entity_id
_entity_poly.type
_entity_poly.pdbx_seq_one_letter_code
_entity_poly.pdbx_strand_id
1 'polypeptide(L)'
;MKFIIIFFLFMLSGASCAAEHTAPQLLQMINEKGANAVVHTLYNDNESEWWNHIIPEISKGNNGWLTVASALEPGVDASTAEDLQGAVSEAIPHNPAGVLAILNDKRPLLTIEQICAFSSFPESEDEMNKLFVNSIREMYKIKTAEGKRCIAVMINTVENSVPFNKDL
;
A
#
# COMPACT_ATOMS: atom_id res chain seq x y z
N MET A 1 -8.44 46.90 50.38
CA MET A 1 -8.68 46.29 49.06
C MET A 1 -7.44 45.49 48.69
N LYS A 2 -7.51 44.15 48.72
CA LYS A 2 -6.40 43.24 48.36
C LYS A 2 -6.79 42.55 47.05
N PHE A 3 -6.12 42.90 45.96
CA PHE A 3 -6.30 42.22 44.68
C PHE A 3 -5.45 40.95 44.68
N ILE A 4 -6.09 39.79 44.67
CA ILE A 4 -5.46 38.50 44.42
C ILE A 4 -5.44 38.33 42.90
N ILE A 5 -4.26 38.39 42.29
CA ILE A 5 -4.06 38.11 40.87
C ILE A 5 -3.80 36.62 40.74
N ILE A 6 -4.79 35.87 40.24
CA ILE A 6 -4.65 34.45 39.90
C ILE A 6 -4.03 34.37 38.50
N PHE A 7 -2.80 33.88 38.42
CA PHE A 7 -2.10 33.63 37.16
C PHE A 7 -2.52 32.24 36.65
N PHE A 8 -3.52 32.19 35.77
CA PHE A 8 -3.98 30.96 35.14
C PHE A 8 -3.02 30.62 33.98
N LEU A 9 -2.10 29.69 34.22
CA LEU A 9 -1.13 29.21 33.23
C LEU A 9 -1.87 28.25 32.28
N PHE A 10 -2.33 28.77 31.14
CA PHE A 10 -2.96 27.99 30.08
C PHE A 10 -1.87 27.22 29.31
N MET A 11 -1.62 25.97 29.71
CA MET A 11 -0.82 25.03 28.92
C MET A 11 -1.58 24.67 27.65
N LEU A 12 -1.29 25.39 26.55
CA LEU A 12 -1.65 24.96 25.20
C LEU A 12 -0.76 23.77 24.84
N SER A 13 -1.22 22.56 25.18
CA SER A 13 -0.66 21.33 24.62
C SER A 13 -1.03 21.28 23.14
N GLY A 14 -0.21 21.90 22.29
CA GLY A 14 -0.25 21.65 20.86
C GLY A 14 0.20 20.22 20.62
N ALA A 15 -0.74 19.31 20.37
CA ALA A 15 -0.41 18.02 19.80
C ALA A 15 0.33 18.30 18.47
N SER A 16 1.63 18.01 18.43
CA SER A 16 2.38 18.04 17.18
C SER A 16 1.94 16.82 16.39
N CYS A 17 0.93 16.96 15.53
CA CYS A 17 0.71 15.99 14.47
C CYS A 17 1.96 16.04 13.60
N ALA A 18 2.78 14.99 13.63
CA ALA A 18 3.84 14.83 12.65
C ALA A 18 3.21 14.88 11.26
N ALA A 19 3.72 15.74 10.39
CA ALA A 19 3.19 15.86 9.04
C ALA A 19 3.52 14.59 8.24
N GLU A 20 2.50 13.97 7.65
CA GLU A 20 2.66 12.82 6.75
C GLU A 20 3.42 13.23 5.48
N HIS A 21 4.31 12.37 4.99
CA HIS A 21 5.11 12.62 3.81
C HIS A 21 4.28 12.45 2.54
N THR A 22 4.40 13.42 1.63
CA THR A 22 3.89 13.29 0.27
C THR A 22 4.76 12.33 -0.56
N ALA A 23 4.20 11.77 -1.64
CA ALA A 23 4.95 10.89 -2.55
C ALA A 23 6.29 11.48 -3.05
N PRO A 24 6.38 12.75 -3.49
CA PRO A 24 7.67 13.34 -3.87
C PRO A 24 8.68 13.42 -2.73
N GLN A 25 8.25 13.71 -1.50
CA GLN A 25 9.13 13.75 -0.34
C GLN A 25 9.65 12.35 0.02
N LEU A 26 8.81 11.32 -0.07
CA LEU A 26 9.24 9.93 0.13
C LEU A 26 10.23 9.48 -0.93
N LEU A 27 9.97 9.77 -2.21
CA LEU A 27 10.92 9.45 -3.29
C LEU A 27 12.27 10.14 -3.08
N GLN A 28 12.27 11.41 -2.67
CA GLN A 28 13.50 12.11 -2.32
C GLN A 28 14.22 11.41 -1.16
N MET A 29 13.49 11.07 -0.09
CA MET A 29 14.08 10.41 1.07
C MET A 29 14.64 9.02 0.74
N ILE A 30 13.97 8.24 -0.12
CA ILE A 30 14.45 6.94 -0.61
C ILE A 30 15.74 7.12 -1.43
N ASN A 31 15.79 8.13 -2.29
CA ASN A 31 16.99 8.42 -3.07
C ASN A 31 18.18 8.83 -2.19
N GLU A 32 17.93 9.57 -1.12
CA GLU A 32 18.98 10.06 -0.21
C GLU A 32 19.48 8.99 0.78
N LYS A 33 18.56 8.17 1.31
CA LYS A 33 18.85 7.27 2.44
C LYS A 33 18.80 5.78 2.08
N GLY A 34 18.25 5.44 0.92
CA GLY A 34 17.96 4.07 0.52
C GLY A 34 16.63 3.54 1.06
N ALA A 35 16.00 2.64 0.30
CA ALA A 35 14.68 2.11 0.60
C ALA A 35 14.58 1.44 1.98
N ASN A 36 15.55 0.60 2.35
CA ASN A 36 15.51 -0.14 3.62
C ASN A 36 15.51 0.78 4.85
N ALA A 37 16.39 1.80 4.87
CA ALA A 37 16.43 2.77 5.97
C ALA A 37 15.12 3.56 6.08
N VAL A 38 14.51 3.88 4.93
CA VAL A 38 13.23 4.58 4.87
C VAL A 38 12.10 3.70 5.40
N VAL A 39 11.97 2.46 4.94
CA VAL A 39 10.97 1.50 5.45
C VAL A 39 11.10 1.36 6.96
N HIS A 40 12.29 1.13 7.49
CA HIS A 40 12.51 0.99 8.93
C HIS A 40 12.16 2.25 9.74
N THR A 41 12.32 3.43 9.15
CA THR A 41 11.94 4.71 9.80
C THR A 41 10.42 4.85 9.88
N LEU A 42 9.71 4.45 8.81
CA LEU A 42 8.27 4.62 8.66
C LEU A 42 7.48 3.51 9.36
N TYR A 43 8.03 2.31 9.41
CA TYR A 43 7.51 1.14 10.09
C TYR A 43 7.98 1.11 11.55
N ASN A 44 7.45 2.01 12.37
CA ASN A 44 7.74 2.08 13.80
C ASN A 44 6.49 1.76 14.64
N ASP A 45 6.69 1.35 15.89
CA ASP A 45 5.63 0.74 16.72
C ASP A 45 4.54 1.71 17.22
N ASN A 46 4.60 3.01 16.90
CA ASN A 46 3.70 4.01 17.46
C ASN A 46 3.03 4.86 16.38
N GLU A 47 1.86 4.42 15.91
CA GLU A 47 1.05 5.09 14.87
C GLU A 47 1.82 5.30 13.56
N SER A 48 2.48 4.23 13.12
CA SER A 48 3.35 4.24 11.95
C SER A 48 2.70 4.90 10.72
N GLU A 49 3.42 5.85 10.12
CA GLU A 49 3.02 6.46 8.86
C GLU A 49 2.88 5.42 7.75
N TRP A 50 3.59 4.29 7.89
CA TRP A 50 3.48 3.15 7.00
C TRP A 50 2.03 2.67 6.85
N TRP A 51 1.36 2.33 7.96
CA TRP A 51 -0.03 1.83 7.90
C TRP A 51 -1.05 2.94 7.78
N ASN A 52 -0.81 4.10 8.41
CA ASN A 52 -1.82 5.17 8.46
C ASN A 52 -1.88 6.01 7.20
N HIS A 53 -0.80 6.05 6.42
CA HIS A 53 -0.69 6.92 5.26
C HIS A 53 -0.20 6.20 4.00
N ILE A 54 0.98 5.58 4.06
CA ILE A 54 1.69 5.12 2.85
C ILE A 54 0.94 3.98 2.17
N ILE A 55 0.60 2.93 2.92
CA ILE A 55 -0.16 1.77 2.43
C ILE A 55 -1.53 2.22 1.88
N PRO A 56 -2.36 2.99 2.61
CA PRO A 56 -3.61 3.52 2.09
C PRO A 56 -3.47 4.38 0.83
N GLU A 57 -2.42 5.19 0.72
CA GLU A 57 -2.19 6.03 -0.46
C GLU A 57 -1.75 5.23 -1.68
N ILE A 58 -0.98 4.15 -1.49
CA ILE A 58 -0.62 3.21 -2.56
C ILE A 58 -1.88 2.48 -3.07
N SER A 59 -2.74 1.98 -2.17
CA SER A 59 -3.99 1.30 -2.53
C SER A 59 -4.94 2.16 -3.37
N LYS A 60 -4.84 3.49 -3.31
CA LYS A 60 -5.63 4.40 -4.17
C LYS A 60 -5.19 4.40 -5.63
N GLY A 61 -4.01 3.83 -5.95
CA GLY A 61 -3.52 3.68 -7.32
C GLY A 61 -3.04 4.96 -8.00
N ASN A 62 -2.75 6.02 -7.23
CA ASN A 62 -2.17 7.25 -7.79
C ASN A 62 -0.75 6.98 -8.31
N ASN A 63 -0.43 7.42 -9.54
CA ASN A 63 0.87 7.12 -10.18
C ASN A 63 2.10 7.53 -9.34
N GLY A 64 2.01 8.64 -8.60
CA GLY A 64 3.10 9.07 -7.71
C GLY A 64 3.35 8.06 -6.58
N TRP A 65 2.29 7.53 -5.98
CA TRP A 65 2.36 6.52 -4.93
C TRP A 65 2.71 5.14 -5.46
N LEU A 66 2.28 4.77 -6.66
CA LEU A 66 2.76 3.56 -7.34
C LEU A 66 4.27 3.64 -7.63
N THR A 67 4.78 4.82 -7.96
CA THR A 67 6.22 5.05 -8.11
C THR A 67 6.95 4.88 -6.78
N VAL A 68 6.37 5.40 -5.69
CA VAL A 68 6.88 5.16 -4.31
C VAL A 68 6.92 3.67 -4.00
N ALA A 69 5.86 2.93 -4.30
CA ALA A 69 5.80 1.48 -4.05
C ALA A 69 6.95 0.73 -4.74
N SER A 70 7.20 1.03 -6.02
CA SER A 70 8.32 0.44 -6.78
C SER A 70 9.70 0.82 -6.21
N ALA A 71 9.82 2.00 -5.62
CA ALA A 71 11.06 2.48 -5.00
C ALA A 71 11.29 1.89 -3.60
N LEU A 72 10.22 1.56 -2.87
CA LEU A 72 10.28 0.93 -1.55
C LEU A 72 10.58 -0.57 -1.62
N GLU A 73 10.21 -1.25 -2.71
CA GLU A 73 10.36 -2.70 -2.90
C GLU A 73 11.72 -3.28 -2.44
N PRO A 74 12.90 -2.68 -2.74
CA PRO A 74 14.18 -3.26 -2.31
C PRO A 74 14.43 -3.16 -0.80
N GLY A 75 13.62 -2.40 -0.07
CA GLY A 75 13.79 -2.08 1.34
C GLY A 75 12.87 -2.84 2.28
N VAL A 76 11.81 -3.46 1.77
CA VAL A 76 10.82 -4.19 2.57
C VAL A 76 11.24 -5.62 2.86
N ASP A 77 10.74 -6.13 3.98
CA ASP A 77 10.87 -7.51 4.43
C ASP A 77 9.60 -7.96 5.17
N ALA A 78 9.40 -9.28 5.27
CA ALA A 78 8.31 -9.92 6.01
C ALA A 78 6.97 -9.14 5.94
N SER A 79 6.51 -8.60 7.07
CA SER A 79 5.24 -7.86 7.17
C SER A 79 5.17 -6.65 6.23
N THR A 80 6.26 -5.87 6.09
CA THR A 80 6.25 -4.70 5.18
C THR A 80 6.19 -5.10 3.72
N ALA A 81 6.72 -6.28 3.38
CA ALA A 81 6.63 -6.81 2.04
C ALA A 81 5.20 -7.24 1.69
N GLU A 82 4.52 -7.90 2.63
CA GLU A 82 3.12 -8.30 2.52
C GLU A 82 2.19 -7.08 2.41
N ASP A 83 2.37 -6.08 3.30
CA ASP A 83 1.62 -4.83 3.25
C ASP A 83 1.76 -4.13 1.88
N LEU A 84 2.99 -4.03 1.38
CA LEU A 84 3.27 -3.37 0.10
C LEU A 84 2.64 -4.13 -1.08
N GLN A 85 2.70 -5.46 -1.08
CA GLN A 85 2.04 -6.29 -2.09
C GLN A 85 0.52 -6.15 -2.04
N GLY A 86 -0.05 -6.18 -0.84
CA GLY A 86 -1.48 -5.97 -0.61
C GLY A 86 -1.94 -4.65 -1.19
N ALA A 87 -1.25 -3.55 -0.85
CA ALA A 87 -1.59 -2.22 -1.33
C ALA A 87 -1.51 -2.08 -2.86
N VAL A 88 -0.47 -2.61 -3.48
CA VAL A 88 -0.33 -2.57 -4.95
C VAL A 88 -1.42 -3.42 -5.63
N SER A 89 -1.81 -4.53 -5.01
CA SER A 89 -2.91 -5.36 -5.51
C SER A 89 -4.25 -4.63 -5.41
N GLU A 90 -4.53 -4.00 -4.27
CA GLU A 90 -5.73 -3.17 -4.04
C GLU A 90 -5.83 -1.97 -4.96
N ALA A 91 -4.72 -1.50 -5.53
CA ALA A 91 -4.71 -0.43 -6.51
C ALA A 91 -5.23 -0.84 -7.90
N ILE A 92 -5.34 -2.15 -8.20
CA ILE A 92 -5.73 -2.64 -9.53
C ILE A 92 -7.10 -2.12 -10.01
N PRO A 93 -8.18 -2.13 -9.20
CA PRO A 93 -9.47 -1.55 -9.59
C PRO A 93 -9.42 -0.04 -9.85
N HIS A 94 -8.41 0.66 -9.35
CA HIS A 94 -8.32 2.11 -9.45
C HIS A 94 -7.45 2.54 -10.64
N ASN A 95 -6.36 1.82 -10.89
CA ASN A 95 -5.41 2.13 -11.94
C ASN A 95 -4.66 0.90 -12.45
N PRO A 96 -5.31 0.01 -13.23
CA PRO A 96 -4.69 -1.25 -13.67
C PRO A 96 -3.48 -1.01 -14.58
N ALA A 97 -3.49 0.06 -15.39
CA ALA A 97 -2.37 0.41 -16.26
C ALA A 97 -1.15 0.87 -15.46
N GLY A 98 -1.36 1.73 -14.45
CA GLY A 98 -0.28 2.21 -13.58
C GLY A 98 0.32 1.08 -12.74
N VAL A 99 -0.51 0.17 -12.21
CA VAL A 99 -0.03 -1.01 -11.49
C VAL A 99 0.86 -1.85 -12.40
N LEU A 100 0.39 -2.25 -13.59
CA LEU A 100 1.20 -3.04 -14.53
C LEU A 100 2.51 -2.35 -14.92
N ALA A 101 2.54 -1.02 -14.97
CA ALA A 101 3.73 -0.26 -15.34
C ALA A 101 4.86 -0.35 -14.30
N ILE A 102 4.56 -0.67 -13.04
CA ILE A 102 5.56 -0.80 -11.97
C ILE A 102 6.01 -2.25 -11.70
N LEU A 103 5.32 -3.24 -12.29
CA LEU A 103 5.65 -4.65 -12.11
C LEU A 103 6.87 -5.05 -12.92
N ASN A 104 7.72 -5.90 -12.34
CA ASN A 104 8.96 -6.36 -12.97
C ASN A 104 9.33 -7.77 -12.51
N ASP A 105 9.18 -8.75 -13.40
CA ASP A 105 9.50 -10.16 -13.16
C ASP A 105 10.99 -10.44 -12.85
N LYS A 106 11.88 -9.44 -12.99
CA LYS A 106 13.29 -9.56 -12.57
C LYS A 106 13.50 -9.22 -11.10
N ARG A 107 12.45 -8.79 -10.39
CA ARG A 107 12.46 -8.46 -8.97
C ARG A 107 11.63 -9.49 -8.18
N PRO A 108 11.87 -9.66 -6.87
CA PRO A 108 11.29 -10.76 -6.12
C PRO A 108 9.86 -10.52 -5.60
N LEU A 109 9.35 -9.29 -5.62
CA LEU A 109 8.13 -8.93 -4.87
C LEU A 109 7.02 -8.32 -5.72
N LEU A 110 7.34 -7.35 -6.58
CA LEU A 110 6.34 -6.68 -7.42
C LEU A 110 6.32 -7.33 -8.81
N THR A 111 5.88 -8.59 -8.85
CA THR A 111 5.73 -9.39 -10.08
C THR A 111 4.26 -9.50 -10.48
N ILE A 112 3.99 -9.87 -11.74
CA ILE A 112 2.61 -10.14 -12.18
C ILE A 112 1.99 -11.27 -11.35
N GLU A 113 2.74 -12.35 -11.10
CA GLU A 113 2.27 -13.51 -10.36
C GLU A 113 1.88 -13.17 -8.93
N GLN A 114 2.65 -12.34 -8.23
CA GLN A 114 2.35 -12.01 -6.84
C GLN A 114 1.23 -10.98 -6.72
N ILE A 115 1.29 -9.90 -7.50
CA ILE A 115 0.33 -8.80 -7.40
C ILE A 115 -1.04 -9.18 -7.95
N CYS A 116 -1.10 -9.92 -9.06
CA CYS A 116 -2.37 -10.31 -9.66
C CYS A 116 -3.01 -11.52 -8.96
N ALA A 117 -2.30 -12.18 -8.05
CA ALA A 117 -2.85 -13.27 -7.25
C ALA A 117 -3.61 -12.77 -6.00
N PHE A 118 -3.55 -11.48 -5.66
CA PHE A 118 -4.15 -10.92 -4.45
C PHE A 118 -3.73 -11.68 -3.18
N SER A 119 -2.46 -11.56 -2.79
CA SER A 119 -2.00 -12.00 -1.46
C SER A 119 -2.43 -11.03 -0.33
N SER A 120 -3.55 -10.32 -0.50
CA SER A 120 -4.09 -9.41 0.51
C SER A 120 -4.87 -10.20 1.57
N PHE A 121 -5.02 -9.63 2.77
CA PHE A 121 -5.80 -10.19 3.87
C PHE A 121 -7.13 -9.42 4.01
N PRO A 122 -8.13 -9.66 3.17
CA PRO A 122 -9.42 -8.99 3.29
C PRO A 122 -10.12 -9.42 4.59
N GLU A 123 -10.81 -8.49 5.24
CA GLU A 123 -11.51 -8.73 6.51
C GLU A 123 -12.74 -9.64 6.33
N SER A 124 -13.20 -9.82 5.08
CA SER A 124 -14.35 -10.65 4.73
C SER A 124 -14.29 -11.23 3.32
N GLU A 125 -14.99 -12.35 3.12
CA GLU A 125 -15.19 -12.95 1.80
C GLU A 125 -15.86 -11.97 0.81
N ASP A 126 -16.81 -11.15 1.28
CA ASP A 126 -17.49 -10.16 0.45
C ASP A 126 -16.53 -9.08 -0.07
N GLU A 127 -15.61 -8.62 0.79
CA GLU A 127 -14.57 -7.68 0.41
C GLU A 127 -13.59 -8.30 -0.59
N MET A 128 -13.15 -9.54 -0.34
CA MET A 128 -12.30 -10.31 -1.26
C MET A 128 -12.97 -10.43 -2.64
N ASN A 129 -14.21 -10.90 -2.68
CA ASN A 129 -14.97 -11.09 -3.91
C ASN A 129 -15.14 -9.77 -4.66
N LYS A 130 -15.43 -8.68 -3.94
CA LYS A 130 -15.54 -7.34 -4.53
C LYS A 130 -14.22 -6.88 -5.13
N LEU A 131 -13.09 -7.11 -4.47
CA LEU A 131 -11.76 -6.79 -4.98
C LEU A 131 -11.47 -7.56 -6.27
N PHE A 132 -11.59 -8.89 -6.28
CA PHE A 132 -11.37 -9.71 -7.47
C PHE A 132 -12.26 -9.28 -8.64
N VAL A 133 -13.56 -9.12 -8.41
CA VAL A 133 -14.51 -8.75 -9.48
C VAL A 133 -14.20 -7.38 -10.05
N ASN A 134 -13.93 -6.38 -9.21
CA ASN A 134 -13.62 -5.04 -9.69
C ASN A 134 -12.27 -5.01 -10.43
N SER A 135 -11.27 -5.70 -9.90
CA SER A 135 -9.96 -5.82 -10.53
C SER A 135 -10.03 -6.47 -11.90
N ILE A 136 -10.75 -7.59 -12.02
CA ILE A 136 -10.96 -8.27 -13.31
C ILE A 136 -11.65 -7.33 -14.30
N ARG A 137 -12.71 -6.62 -13.90
CA ARG A 137 -13.45 -5.68 -14.78
C ARG A 137 -12.54 -4.58 -15.34
N GLU A 138 -11.70 -3.99 -14.51
CA GLU A 138 -10.81 -2.92 -14.92
C GLU A 138 -9.61 -3.46 -15.72
N MET A 139 -9.03 -4.58 -15.29
CA MET A 139 -7.93 -5.22 -16.00
C MET A 139 -8.35 -5.72 -17.40
N TYR A 140 -9.59 -6.17 -17.58
CA TYR A 140 -10.13 -6.54 -18.90
C TYR A 140 -10.08 -5.39 -19.91
N LYS A 141 -10.02 -4.13 -19.48
CA LYS A 141 -9.88 -2.97 -20.37
C LYS A 141 -8.44 -2.85 -20.91
N ILE A 142 -7.45 -3.43 -20.22
CA ILE A 142 -6.05 -3.46 -20.64
C ILE A 142 -5.83 -4.62 -21.62
N LYS A 143 -5.48 -4.30 -22.88
CA LYS A 143 -5.38 -5.29 -23.97
C LYS A 143 -3.97 -5.84 -24.21
N THR A 144 -3.01 -5.43 -23.39
CA THR A 144 -1.61 -5.86 -23.48
C THR A 144 -1.43 -7.33 -23.06
N ALA A 145 -0.27 -7.91 -23.33
CA ALA A 145 0.03 -9.28 -22.90
C ALA A 145 0.07 -9.40 -21.38
N GLU A 146 0.61 -8.38 -20.71
CA GLU A 146 0.71 -8.27 -19.25
C GLU A 146 -0.67 -8.21 -18.61
N GLY A 147 -1.60 -7.40 -19.16
CA GLY A 147 -2.98 -7.34 -18.67
C GLY A 147 -3.72 -8.66 -18.80
N LYS A 148 -3.54 -9.36 -19.94
CA LYS A 148 -4.11 -10.70 -20.13
C LYS A 148 -3.52 -11.73 -19.17
N ARG A 149 -2.20 -11.69 -18.94
CA ARG A 149 -1.52 -12.57 -17.99
C ARG A 149 -2.01 -12.31 -16.56
N CYS A 150 -2.17 -11.05 -16.18
CA CYS A 150 -2.71 -10.67 -14.88
C CYS A 150 -4.12 -11.23 -14.64
N ILE A 151 -5.02 -11.14 -15.63
CA ILE A 151 -6.35 -11.77 -15.56
C ILE A 151 -6.25 -13.29 -15.41
N ALA A 152 -5.35 -13.93 -16.17
CA ALA A 152 -5.17 -15.38 -16.07
C ALA A 152 -4.70 -15.81 -14.67
N VAL A 153 -3.81 -15.03 -14.05
CA VAL A 153 -3.39 -15.24 -12.65
C VAL A 153 -4.58 -15.11 -11.70
N MET A 154 -5.37 -14.04 -11.80
CA MET A 154 -6.57 -13.85 -10.96
C MET A 154 -7.55 -15.03 -11.06
N ILE A 155 -7.82 -15.50 -12.28
CA ILE A 155 -8.71 -16.65 -12.51
C ILE A 155 -8.12 -17.91 -11.88
N ASN A 156 -6.84 -18.19 -12.12
CA ASN A 156 -6.18 -19.36 -11.54
C ASN A 156 -6.19 -19.34 -10.01
N THR A 157 -6.01 -18.17 -9.38
CA THR A 157 -6.13 -18.04 -7.92
C THR A 157 -7.52 -18.42 -7.45
N VAL A 158 -8.58 -17.90 -8.08
CA VAL A 158 -9.96 -18.22 -7.70
C VAL A 158 -10.28 -19.71 -7.92
N GLU A 159 -9.84 -20.30 -9.04
CA GLU A 159 -10.05 -21.71 -9.35
C GLU A 159 -9.41 -22.65 -8.32
N ASN A 160 -8.30 -22.24 -7.70
CA ASN A 160 -7.57 -23.01 -6.71
C ASN A 160 -7.79 -22.52 -5.27
N SER A 161 -8.77 -21.62 -5.07
CA SER A 161 -9.07 -21.08 -3.75
C SER A 161 -9.66 -22.15 -2.82
N VAL A 162 -9.26 -22.11 -1.56
CA VAL A 162 -9.94 -22.84 -0.47
C VAL A 162 -11.08 -21.98 0.07
N PRO A 163 -12.09 -22.56 0.76
CA PRO A 163 -13.12 -21.77 1.41
C PRO A 163 -12.51 -20.67 2.29
N PHE A 164 -13.07 -19.46 2.21
CA PHE A 164 -12.59 -18.31 2.96
C PHE A 164 -12.55 -18.62 4.46
N ASN A 165 -11.44 -18.28 5.10
CA ASN A 165 -11.24 -18.41 6.53
C ASN A 165 -10.48 -17.18 7.03
N LYS A 166 -11.16 -16.37 7.84
CA LYS A 166 -10.62 -15.13 8.41
C LYS A 166 -9.57 -15.36 9.51
N ASP A 167 -9.47 -16.58 10.04
CA ASP A 167 -8.61 -16.92 11.19
C ASP A 167 -7.32 -17.67 10.75
N LEU A 168 -7.06 -17.74 9.43
CA LEU A 168 -5.85 -18.33 8.83
C LEU A 168 -4.84 -17.27 8.40
#